data_AF-A0A520N8U7-F1
#
_entry.id   AF-A0A520N8U7-F1
#
_cell.length_a   1.000
_cell.length_b   1.000
_cell.length_c   1.000
_cell.angle_alpha   90.00
_cell.angle_beta   90.00
_cell.angle_gamma   90.00
#
_symmetry.space_group_name_H-M   'P 1'
#
loop_
_entity.id
_entity.type
_entity.pdbx_description
1 polymer ?
#
loop_
_entity_poly.entity_id
_entity_poly.type
_entity_poly.pdbx_seq_one_letter_code
_entity_poly.pdbx_strand_id
1 'polypeptide(L)'
;MSKLAVLECRILQILQPLYQTARFRIVILGQICQILSKLPAAVCFGMKIGRQGQAKGRKTMIPTIRNGLEAASHNLSVVSHNIANAGSNGYKKSRADFYDTYGVGLGSLPGIDLGQGARTDGPRRQHSQGSLKATASELDLAVSGLGMFVTTKADDANPVVFTRDGSMRLEDDGRVVTWDGRSLIDSEGQPIFIPVQRENANGERQLLTAVNISLRGDIRAVYGSEVPNTSTAPSEIVEVGTIALVRFNNVAGLKAIGSGQFVTTEKSGLPNFGTAGEENFGDIQSGNLEMSNINMTDELTKMMQAQQAYSASSRLLQAAVDMSKRLIG
;
A
#
# COMPACT_ATOMS: atom_id res chain seq x y z
N MET A 1 -36.13 -52.51 -25.12
CA MET A 1 -34.88 -52.85 -25.85
C MET A 1 -34.99 -52.37 -27.30
N SER A 2 -33.86 -51.99 -27.88
CA SER A 2 -33.60 -51.77 -29.31
C SER A 2 -34.28 -50.60 -30.05
N LYS A 3 -33.86 -49.36 -29.74
CA LYS A 3 -33.71 -48.29 -30.75
C LYS A 3 -32.40 -47.48 -30.62
N LEU A 4 -31.44 -47.95 -29.81
CA LEU A 4 -30.08 -47.39 -29.71
C LEU A 4 -29.01 -48.18 -30.51
N ALA A 5 -29.36 -49.31 -31.13
CA ALA A 5 -28.40 -50.20 -31.80
C ALA A 5 -28.31 -50.02 -33.33
N VAL A 6 -29.01 -49.04 -33.92
CA VAL A 6 -29.02 -48.82 -35.39
C VAL A 6 -28.33 -47.50 -35.79
N LEU A 7 -27.94 -46.65 -34.81
CA LEU A 7 -27.24 -45.39 -35.09
C LEU A 7 -25.71 -45.47 -34.94
N GLU A 8 -25.17 -46.45 -34.21
CA GLU A 8 -23.71 -46.62 -34.05
C GLU A 8 -23.03 -47.40 -35.19
N CYS A 9 -23.78 -48.07 -36.07
CA CYS A 9 -23.17 -48.84 -37.17
C CYS A 9 -22.90 -48.01 -38.45
N ARG A 10 -23.43 -46.77 -38.54
CA ARG A 10 -23.19 -45.87 -39.69
C ARG A 10 -22.08 -44.84 -39.50
N ILE A 11 -21.54 -44.69 -38.29
CA ILE A 11 -20.39 -43.80 -38.00
C ILE A 11 -19.04 -44.52 -38.21
N LEU A 12 -19.02 -45.87 -38.14
CA LEU A 12 -17.80 -46.66 -38.37
C LEU A 12 -17.45 -46.90 -39.85
N GLN A 13 -18.33 -46.58 -40.81
CA GLN A 13 -18.06 -46.73 -42.26
C GLN A 13 -17.52 -45.45 -42.94
N ILE A 14 -17.37 -44.35 -42.20
CA ILE A 14 -16.85 -43.07 -42.74
C ILE A 14 -15.40 -42.80 -42.29
N LEU A 15 -14.89 -43.53 -41.30
CA LEU A 15 -13.53 -43.35 -40.75
C LEU A 15 -12.46 -44.31 -41.31
N GLN A 16 -12.80 -45.19 -42.27
CA GLN A 16 -11.84 -46.14 -42.83
C GLN A 16 -10.76 -45.58 -43.79
N PRO A 17 -10.88 -44.42 -44.47
CA PRO A 17 -9.78 -43.94 -45.33
C PRO A 17 -8.73 -43.06 -44.60
N LEU A 18 -8.95 -42.68 -43.34
CA LEU A 18 -8.02 -41.81 -42.60
C LEU A 18 -6.92 -42.56 -41.82
N TYR A 19 -7.01 -43.89 -41.70
CA TYR A 19 -6.00 -44.69 -40.99
C TYR A 19 -4.89 -45.24 -41.90
N GLN A 20 -4.98 -45.07 -43.22
CA GLN A 20 -3.97 -45.55 -44.19
C GLN A 20 -2.88 -44.53 -44.55
N THR A 21 -2.99 -43.25 -44.16
CA THR A 21 -1.96 -42.24 -44.44
C THR A 21 -0.99 -42.00 -43.27
N ALA A 22 -1.28 -42.51 -42.08
CA ALA A 22 -0.43 -42.36 -40.88
C ALA A 22 0.68 -43.42 -40.72
N ARG A 23 0.62 -44.55 -41.45
CA ARG A 23 1.66 -45.60 -41.41
C ARG A 23 2.81 -45.42 -42.42
N PHE A 24 2.71 -44.47 -43.36
CA PHE A 24 3.78 -44.22 -44.35
C PHE A 24 4.85 -43.22 -43.89
N ARG A 25 4.56 -42.37 -42.89
CA ARG A 25 5.53 -41.37 -42.39
C ARG A 25 6.49 -41.88 -41.32
N ILE A 26 6.22 -43.03 -40.70
CA ILE A 26 7.09 -43.60 -39.65
C ILE A 26 8.19 -44.50 -40.24
N VAL A 27 7.97 -45.10 -41.41
CA VAL A 27 8.99 -45.94 -42.08
C VAL A 27 10.08 -45.09 -42.77
N ILE A 28 9.73 -43.89 -43.25
CA ILE A 28 10.69 -43.01 -43.96
C ILE A 28 11.62 -42.26 -42.97
N LEU A 29 11.16 -41.90 -41.76
CA LEU A 29 12.04 -41.32 -40.73
C LEU A 29 13.04 -42.35 -40.16
N GLY A 30 12.68 -43.63 -40.11
CA GLY A 30 13.55 -44.70 -39.65
C GLY A 30 14.70 -45.02 -40.63
N GLN A 31 14.45 -44.99 -41.94
CA GLN A 31 15.49 -45.24 -42.96
C GLN A 31 16.43 -44.04 -43.18
N ILE A 32 15.98 -42.80 -42.99
CA ILE A 32 16.84 -41.62 -43.10
C ILE A 32 17.84 -41.53 -41.92
N CYS A 33 17.44 -42.01 -40.73
CA CYS A 33 18.32 -42.04 -39.56
C CYS A 33 19.45 -43.10 -39.68
N GLN A 34 19.20 -44.22 -40.37
CA GLN A 34 20.24 -45.25 -40.61
C GLN A 34 21.22 -44.92 -41.74
N ILE A 35 20.87 -43.97 -42.63
CA ILE A 35 21.77 -43.51 -43.71
C ILE A 35 22.68 -42.36 -43.23
N LEU A 36 22.22 -41.55 -42.26
CA LEU A 36 23.02 -40.45 -41.68
C LEU A 36 24.12 -40.90 -40.71
N SER A 37 24.12 -42.15 -40.23
CA SER A 37 25.15 -42.67 -39.31
C SER A 37 26.36 -43.31 -40.01
N LYS A 38 26.44 -43.27 -41.36
CA LYS A 38 27.50 -43.90 -42.15
C LYS A 38 28.25 -42.96 -43.11
N LEU A 39 28.09 -41.64 -42.98
CA LEU A 39 28.85 -40.67 -43.77
C LEU A 39 30.13 -40.25 -43.02
N PRO A 40 31.32 -40.42 -43.63
CA PRO A 40 32.58 -40.07 -43.00
C PRO A 40 32.71 -38.56 -42.80
N ALA A 41 33.27 -38.18 -41.66
CA ALA A 41 33.57 -36.81 -41.27
C ALA A 41 34.65 -36.19 -42.17
N ALA A 42 34.24 -35.55 -43.27
CA ALA A 42 35.01 -34.51 -43.94
C ALA A 42 34.12 -33.82 -44.99
N VAL A 43 34.31 -32.51 -45.15
CA VAL A 43 33.76 -31.67 -46.23
C VAL A 43 32.32 -31.19 -46.03
N CYS A 44 32.19 -30.12 -45.23
CA CYS A 44 31.36 -28.97 -45.64
C CYS A 44 31.89 -27.71 -44.97
N PHE A 45 33.11 -27.34 -45.36
CA PHE A 45 33.65 -26.00 -45.17
C PHE A 45 32.90 -25.06 -46.12
N GLY A 46 31.73 -24.60 -45.69
CA GLY A 46 30.84 -23.71 -46.44
C GLY A 46 30.61 -22.44 -45.65
N MET A 47 31.66 -21.64 -45.55
CA MET A 47 31.71 -20.32 -44.94
C MET A 47 30.64 -19.39 -45.53
N LYS A 48 29.51 -19.23 -44.83
CA LYS A 48 28.73 -17.99 -44.80
C LYS A 48 28.27 -17.75 -43.36
N ILE A 49 29.23 -17.37 -42.51
CA ILE A 49 28.92 -16.59 -41.31
C ILE A 49 28.36 -15.27 -41.82
N GLY A 50 27.04 -15.23 -41.99
CA GLY A 50 26.31 -13.99 -42.16
C GLY A 50 26.64 -13.11 -40.97
N ARG A 51 27.33 -12.01 -41.26
CA ARG A 51 27.64 -10.89 -40.37
C ARG A 51 26.36 -10.47 -39.61
N GLN A 52 26.12 -11.08 -38.46
CA GLN A 52 25.16 -10.64 -37.43
C GLN A 52 25.92 -10.03 -36.24
N GLY A 53 27.13 -9.55 -36.48
CA GLY A 53 27.72 -8.51 -35.63
C GLY A 53 27.36 -7.19 -36.28
N GLN A 54 26.39 -6.46 -35.71
CA GLN A 54 26.10 -5.02 -35.86
C GLN A 54 24.58 -4.73 -35.75
N ALA A 55 23.96 -4.98 -34.57
CA ALA A 55 22.69 -4.33 -34.20
C ALA A 55 22.32 -4.44 -32.70
N LYS A 56 23.23 -4.85 -31.80
CA LYS A 56 22.86 -5.07 -30.38
C LYS A 56 22.85 -3.79 -29.52
N GLY A 57 23.37 -2.67 -30.02
CA GLY A 57 23.28 -1.36 -29.36
C GLY A 57 21.97 -0.59 -29.65
N ARG A 58 21.16 -1.02 -30.63
CA ARG A 58 19.98 -0.28 -31.09
C ARG A 58 18.67 -0.70 -30.40
N LYS A 59 18.62 -1.89 -29.79
CA LYS A 59 17.38 -2.44 -29.19
C LYS A 59 17.16 -2.06 -27.72
N THR A 60 18.10 -1.35 -27.09
CA THR A 60 18.09 -1.10 -25.64
C THR A 60 17.87 0.36 -25.27
N MET A 61 18.04 1.29 -26.21
CA MET A 61 17.89 2.73 -25.92
C MET A 61 16.44 3.11 -25.53
N ILE A 62 15.47 2.73 -26.36
CA ILE A 62 14.04 3.05 -26.12
C ILE A 62 13.52 2.45 -24.80
N PRO A 63 13.75 1.17 -24.45
CA PRO A 63 13.26 0.62 -23.19
C PRO A 63 13.94 1.27 -21.97
N THR A 64 15.22 1.62 -22.03
CA THR A 64 15.88 2.33 -20.92
C THR A 64 15.33 3.76 -20.76
N ILE A 65 15.08 4.48 -21.86
CA ILE A 65 14.41 5.80 -21.82
C ILE A 65 13.01 5.68 -21.24
N ARG A 66 12.25 4.64 -21.65
CA ARG A 66 10.92 4.36 -21.10
C ARG A 66 10.95 4.09 -19.60
N ASN A 67 11.87 3.26 -19.11
CA ASN A 67 12.03 2.99 -17.68
C ASN A 67 12.40 4.26 -16.91
N GLY A 68 13.28 5.11 -17.46
CA GLY A 68 13.60 6.42 -16.87
C GLY A 68 12.40 7.36 -16.82
N LEU A 69 11.57 7.37 -17.87
CA LEU A 69 10.33 8.13 -17.91
C LEU A 69 9.32 7.63 -16.88
N GLU A 70 9.11 6.31 -16.80
CA GLU A 70 8.21 5.68 -15.82
C GLU A 70 8.67 5.96 -14.38
N ALA A 71 9.97 5.89 -14.11
CA ALA A 71 10.55 6.23 -12.81
C ALA A 71 10.32 7.70 -12.44
N ALA A 72 10.56 8.63 -13.39
CA ALA A 72 10.32 10.05 -13.18
C ALA A 72 8.83 10.35 -12.95
N SER A 73 7.92 9.75 -13.73
CA SER A 73 6.48 9.85 -13.54
C SER A 73 6.04 9.32 -12.18
N HIS A 74 6.56 8.16 -11.77
CA HIS A 74 6.22 7.57 -10.47
C HIS A 74 6.69 8.46 -9.31
N ASN A 75 7.93 8.97 -9.38
CA ASN A 75 8.44 9.92 -8.38
C ASN A 75 7.56 11.17 -8.30
N LEU A 76 7.18 11.72 -9.45
CA LEU A 76 6.29 12.87 -9.55
C LEU A 76 4.94 12.58 -8.89
N SER A 77 4.34 11.42 -9.15
CA SER A 77 3.08 11.01 -8.50
C SER A 77 3.20 10.91 -6.97
N VAL A 78 4.29 10.31 -6.47
CA VAL A 78 4.50 10.17 -5.02
C VAL A 78 4.71 11.52 -4.35
N VAL A 79 5.54 12.39 -4.93
CA VAL A 79 5.80 13.73 -4.40
C VAL A 79 4.55 14.62 -4.47
N SER A 80 3.79 14.56 -5.58
CA SER A 80 2.50 15.23 -5.70
C SER A 80 1.51 14.77 -4.62
N HIS A 81 1.45 13.47 -4.36
CA HIS A 81 0.60 12.92 -3.30
C HIS A 81 1.04 13.38 -1.91
N ASN A 82 2.35 13.46 -1.64
CA ASN A 82 2.84 14.02 -0.38
C ASN A 82 2.45 15.49 -0.24
N ILE A 83 2.70 16.33 -1.25
CA ILE A 83 2.37 17.76 -1.18
C ILE A 83 0.87 17.98 -0.94
N ALA A 84 0.00 17.20 -1.61
CA ALA A 84 -1.44 17.28 -1.43
C ALA A 84 -1.88 16.95 0.01
N ASN A 85 -1.18 16.03 0.68
CA ASN A 85 -1.50 15.59 2.05
C ASN A 85 -0.63 16.28 3.13
N ALA A 86 0.13 17.33 2.79
CA ALA A 86 0.99 18.02 3.75
C ALA A 86 0.19 18.67 4.90
N GLY A 87 -1.07 19.03 4.65
CA GLY A 87 -1.96 19.59 5.67
C GLY A 87 -2.76 18.55 6.46
N SER A 88 -2.69 17.26 6.10
CA SER A 88 -3.48 16.22 6.74
C SER A 88 -2.89 15.79 8.09
N ASN A 89 -3.77 15.58 9.07
CA ASN A 89 -3.38 15.08 10.39
C ASN A 89 -2.95 13.61 10.29
N GLY A 90 -1.92 13.23 11.04
CA GLY A 90 -1.42 11.86 11.11
C GLY A 90 -0.85 11.29 9.80
N TYR A 91 -0.74 12.07 8.73
CA TYR A 91 -0.25 11.59 7.43
C TYR A 91 1.25 11.28 7.50
N LYS A 92 1.62 10.12 6.94
CA LYS A 92 3.00 9.66 6.86
C LYS A 92 3.47 9.70 5.42
N LYS A 93 4.53 10.47 5.18
CA LYS A 93 5.21 10.65 3.89
C LYS A 93 5.53 9.33 3.23
N SER A 94 5.32 9.27 1.92
CA SER A 94 5.71 8.16 1.07
C SER A 94 6.93 8.54 0.23
N ARG A 95 7.82 7.59 -0.05
CA ARG A 95 8.96 7.79 -0.96
C ARG A 95 8.95 6.75 -2.07
N ALA A 96 9.36 7.14 -3.26
CA ALA A 96 9.64 6.23 -4.35
C ALA A 96 11.06 5.66 -4.17
N ASP A 97 11.18 4.34 -4.13
CA ASP A 97 12.47 3.64 -4.11
C ASP A 97 12.70 3.01 -5.50
N PHE A 98 13.93 3.16 -6.02
CA PHE A 98 14.33 2.66 -7.33
C PHE A 98 15.50 1.72 -7.17
N TYR A 99 15.49 0.62 -7.93
CA TYR A 99 16.60 -0.31 -7.99
C TYR A 99 17.08 -0.43 -9.43
N ASP A 100 18.37 -0.61 -9.63
CA ASP A 100 18.90 -0.95 -10.94
C ASP A 100 18.42 -2.34 -11.38
N THR A 101 18.34 -2.53 -12.69
CA THR A 101 18.12 -3.85 -13.27
C THR A 101 19.23 -4.16 -14.26
N TYR A 102 19.86 -5.32 -14.08
CA TYR A 102 20.87 -5.85 -14.98
C TYR A 102 20.29 -7.02 -15.77
N GLY A 103 20.42 -6.95 -17.09
CA GLY A 103 20.04 -8.07 -17.96
C GLY A 103 21.18 -9.08 -18.04
N VAL A 104 21.08 -10.20 -17.34
CA VAL A 104 21.99 -11.33 -17.57
C VAL A 104 21.65 -11.97 -18.93
N GLY A 105 22.46 -11.68 -19.95
CA GLY A 105 22.34 -12.35 -21.24
C GLY A 105 22.83 -13.80 -21.13
N LEU A 106 22.05 -14.77 -21.61
CA LEU A 106 22.50 -16.15 -21.78
C LEU A 106 23.66 -16.14 -22.81
N GLY A 107 24.89 -16.29 -22.33
CA GLY A 107 26.13 -16.14 -23.12
C GLY A 107 26.91 -14.84 -22.89
N SER A 108 26.70 -14.11 -21.78
CA SER A 108 27.48 -12.92 -21.44
C SER A 108 28.96 -13.25 -21.26
N LEU A 109 29.79 -12.66 -22.13
CA LEU A 109 31.23 -12.54 -21.91
C LEU A 109 31.45 -11.75 -20.60
N PRO A 110 32.43 -12.11 -19.76
CA PRO A 110 32.77 -11.31 -18.59
C PRO A 110 33.11 -9.86 -19.02
N GLY A 111 32.37 -8.88 -18.49
CA GLY A 111 32.65 -7.44 -18.70
C GLY A 111 31.66 -6.64 -19.55
N ILE A 112 30.53 -7.21 -20.01
CA ILE A 112 29.47 -6.45 -20.71
C ILE A 112 28.14 -6.58 -19.94
N ASP A 113 28.05 -5.91 -18.79
CA ASP A 113 26.78 -5.73 -18.08
C ASP A 113 26.08 -4.48 -18.59
N LEU A 114 25.06 -4.70 -19.42
CA LEU A 114 24.22 -3.61 -19.91
C LEU A 114 23.05 -3.39 -18.94
N GLY A 115 23.05 -2.27 -18.24
CA GLY A 115 21.93 -1.86 -17.40
C GLY A 115 20.66 -1.67 -18.23
N GLN A 116 19.57 -2.30 -17.81
CA GLN A 116 18.25 -2.18 -18.46
C GLN A 116 17.41 -1.02 -17.89
N GLY A 117 18.01 -0.18 -17.04
CA GLY A 117 17.38 0.98 -16.41
C GLY A 117 17.09 0.74 -14.93
N ALA A 118 16.01 1.36 -14.43
CA ALA A 118 15.58 1.24 -13.04
C ALA A 118 14.20 0.56 -12.96
N ARG A 119 14.02 -0.37 -12.02
CA ARG A 119 12.71 -0.87 -11.62
C ARG A 119 12.12 0.03 -10.54
N THR A 120 10.83 0.31 -10.66
CA THR A 120 10.05 1.01 -9.63
C THR A 120 9.43 -0.03 -8.70
N ASP A 121 9.61 0.13 -7.39
CA ASP A 121 8.82 -0.61 -6.39
C ASP A 121 7.65 0.27 -5.91
N GLY A 122 6.69 -0.33 -5.21
CA GLY A 122 5.62 0.42 -4.56
C GLY A 122 6.16 1.48 -3.60
N PRO A 123 5.45 2.61 -3.41
CA PRO A 123 5.93 3.68 -2.56
C PRO A 123 6.04 3.19 -1.11
N ARG A 124 7.20 3.44 -0.49
CA ARG A 124 7.44 3.07 0.91
C ARG A 124 7.09 4.22 1.84
N ARG A 125 6.24 3.95 2.82
CA ARG A 125 5.84 4.94 3.83
C ARG A 125 6.89 5.09 4.92
N GLN A 126 7.15 6.33 5.34
CA GLN A 126 8.05 6.68 6.43
C GLN A 126 7.24 7.01 7.68
N HIS A 127 7.27 6.12 8.67
CA HIS A 127 6.47 6.22 9.90
C HIS A 127 7.12 7.08 11.01
N SER A 128 8.01 8.01 10.65
CA SER A 128 8.51 8.99 11.62
C SER A 128 7.38 9.88 12.13
N GLN A 129 7.51 10.36 13.36
CA GLN A 129 6.54 11.26 13.96
C GLN A 129 6.56 12.63 13.27
N GLY A 130 5.39 13.23 13.07
CA GLY A 130 5.25 14.63 12.66
C GLY A 130 5.36 15.60 13.83
N SER A 131 5.24 16.90 13.55
CA SER A 131 5.12 17.89 14.63
C SER A 131 3.76 17.77 15.31
N LEU A 132 3.71 18.02 16.61
CA LEU A 132 2.46 18.13 17.34
C LEU A 132 1.99 19.58 17.31
N LYS A 133 0.72 19.79 16.95
CA LYS A 133 0.08 21.10 16.93
C LYS A 133 -0.95 21.14 18.04
N ALA A 134 -0.80 22.10 18.95
CA ALA A 134 -1.79 22.36 19.98
C ALA A 134 -3.10 22.88 19.39
N THR A 135 -4.20 22.34 19.90
CA THR A 135 -5.57 22.69 19.59
C THR A 135 -6.29 23.07 20.88
N ALA A 136 -7.50 23.62 20.75
CA ALA A 136 -8.32 24.04 21.89
C ALA A 136 -9.40 23.01 22.25
N SER A 137 -9.33 21.79 21.70
CA SER A 137 -10.30 20.73 21.95
C SER A 137 -9.64 19.59 22.71
N GLU A 138 -10.19 19.22 23.86
CA GLU A 138 -9.67 18.16 24.72
C GLU A 138 -9.75 16.76 24.06
N LEU A 139 -10.66 16.59 23.11
CA LEU A 139 -10.85 15.35 22.35
C LEU A 139 -9.90 15.24 21.15
N ASP A 140 -9.13 16.28 20.85
CA ASP A 140 -8.01 16.16 19.92
C ASP A 140 -6.85 15.46 20.64
N LEU A 141 -6.47 14.30 20.13
CA LEU A 141 -5.48 13.43 20.74
C LEU A 141 -4.26 13.25 19.83
N ALA A 142 -3.07 13.37 20.41
CA ALA A 142 -1.83 13.05 19.72
C ALA A 142 -1.04 12.01 20.50
N VAL A 143 -0.50 11.03 19.80
CA VAL A 143 0.43 10.06 20.41
C VAL A 143 1.86 10.59 20.27
N SER A 144 2.49 10.89 21.40
CA SER A 144 3.91 11.21 21.49
C SER A 144 4.73 9.94 21.65
N GLY A 145 5.32 9.45 20.56
CA GLY A 145 6.08 8.19 20.53
C GLY A 145 5.47 7.15 19.60
N LEU A 146 5.57 5.88 19.97
CA LEU A 146 5.05 4.73 19.19
C LEU A 146 3.62 4.37 19.62
N GLY A 147 2.84 3.80 18.70
CA GLY A 147 1.44 3.44 18.97
C GLY A 147 0.48 4.08 17.99
N MET A 148 -0.67 3.47 17.72
CA MET A 148 -1.73 4.02 16.87
C MET A 148 -3.06 3.84 17.59
N PHE A 149 -3.99 4.73 17.32
CA PHE A 149 -5.35 4.58 17.81
C PHE A 149 -6.04 3.44 17.09
N VAL A 150 -6.87 2.72 17.84
CA VAL A 150 -7.69 1.64 17.32
C VAL A 150 -9.13 2.12 17.27
N THR A 151 -9.73 2.01 16.10
CA THR A 151 -11.11 2.43 15.87
C THR A 151 -11.91 1.25 15.33
N THR A 152 -13.17 1.17 15.72
CA THR A 152 -14.07 0.11 15.31
C THR A 152 -15.36 0.63 14.70
N LYS A 153 -15.89 -0.12 13.73
CA LYS A 153 -17.23 0.05 13.20
C LYS A 153 -17.75 -1.32 12.78
N ALA A 154 -18.72 -1.82 13.54
CA ALA A 154 -19.24 -3.18 13.37
C ALA A 154 -19.89 -3.43 11.99
N ASP A 155 -20.39 -2.38 11.34
CA ASP A 155 -21.12 -2.44 10.07
C ASP A 155 -20.22 -2.31 8.82
N ASP A 156 -18.90 -2.22 8.99
CA ASP A 156 -17.95 -2.01 7.88
C ASP A 156 -17.22 -3.31 7.50
N ALA A 157 -16.80 -3.42 6.23
CA ALA A 157 -16.01 -4.53 5.69
C ALA A 157 -14.67 -4.72 6.44
N ASN A 158 -14.11 -3.64 6.99
CA ASN A 158 -12.99 -3.70 7.93
C ASN A 158 -13.48 -3.22 9.30
N PRO A 159 -13.83 -4.15 10.21
CA PRO A 159 -14.43 -3.77 11.48
C PRO A 159 -13.43 -3.02 12.35
N VAL A 160 -12.16 -3.42 12.36
CA VAL A 160 -11.09 -2.76 13.13
C VAL A 160 -10.11 -2.08 12.19
N VAL A 161 -9.82 -0.81 12.47
CA VAL A 161 -8.95 0.04 11.67
C VAL A 161 -8.04 0.83 12.59
N PHE A 162 -6.80 1.06 12.14
CA PHE A 162 -5.78 1.76 12.90
C PHE A 162 -5.51 3.12 12.29
N THR A 163 -5.35 4.14 13.13
CA THR A 163 -5.10 5.50 12.67
C THR A 163 -4.12 6.23 13.57
N ARG A 164 -3.39 7.18 12.98
CA ARG A 164 -2.60 8.19 13.71
C ARG A 164 -3.30 9.52 13.85
N ASP A 165 -4.38 9.71 13.11
CA ASP A 165 -5.25 10.87 13.27
C ASP A 165 -6.05 10.73 14.56
N GLY A 166 -5.91 11.71 15.44
CA GLY A 166 -6.66 11.78 16.69
C GLY A 166 -7.65 12.93 16.72
N SER A 167 -8.12 13.39 15.56
CA SER A 167 -9.29 14.27 15.49
C SER A 167 -10.57 13.49 15.83
N MET A 168 -10.89 13.47 17.12
CA MET A 168 -12.05 12.77 17.66
C MET A 168 -13.13 13.77 18.06
N ARG A 169 -14.38 13.35 18.01
CA ARG A 169 -15.54 14.11 18.47
C ARG A 169 -16.44 13.24 19.31
N LEU A 170 -17.15 13.86 20.23
CA LEU A 170 -18.21 13.22 20.98
C LEU A 170 -19.52 13.35 20.18
N GLU A 171 -20.19 12.23 19.95
CA GLU A 171 -21.51 12.18 19.32
C GLU A 171 -22.62 12.28 20.39
N ASP A 172 -23.85 12.63 20.00
CA ASP A 172 -24.98 12.82 20.92
C ASP A 172 -25.35 11.57 21.72
N ASP A 173 -25.01 10.39 21.18
CA ASP A 173 -25.18 9.13 21.89
C ASP A 173 -24.07 8.85 22.90
N GLY A 174 -23.06 9.70 23.00
CA GLY A 174 -21.96 9.56 23.95
C GLY A 174 -20.79 8.72 23.45
N ARG A 175 -20.77 8.27 22.18
CA ARG A 175 -19.59 7.61 21.63
C ARG A 175 -18.53 8.63 21.22
N VAL A 176 -17.26 8.31 21.50
CA VAL A 176 -16.12 9.04 20.93
C VAL A 176 -15.83 8.49 19.55
N VAL A 177 -16.04 9.29 18.52
CA VAL A 177 -15.94 8.87 17.12
C VAL A 177 -14.97 9.74 16.33
N THR A 178 -14.33 9.14 15.33
CA THR A 178 -13.58 9.85 14.30
C THR A 178 -14.51 10.54 13.30
N TRP A 179 -13.95 11.33 12.39
CA TRP A 179 -14.72 12.01 11.33
C TRP A 179 -15.55 11.05 10.45
N ASP A 180 -15.13 9.79 10.28
CA ASP A 180 -15.83 8.77 9.50
C ASP A 180 -16.82 7.91 10.32
N GLY A 181 -17.07 8.29 11.58
CA GLY A 181 -18.04 7.66 12.45
C GLY A 181 -17.60 6.31 13.02
N ARG A 182 -16.28 6.06 13.10
CA ARG A 182 -15.73 4.89 13.79
C ARG A 182 -15.48 5.25 15.25
N SER A 183 -15.86 4.37 16.16
CA SER A 183 -15.69 4.60 17.59
C SER A 183 -14.28 4.23 18.04
N LEU A 184 -13.72 5.03 18.94
CA LEU A 184 -12.45 4.74 19.60
C LEU A 184 -12.62 3.55 20.58
N ILE A 185 -11.62 2.68 20.64
CA ILE A 185 -11.64 1.47 21.49
C ILE A 185 -10.82 1.68 22.76
N ASP A 186 -11.28 1.12 23.87
CA ASP A 186 -10.57 1.04 25.14
C ASP A 186 -9.55 -0.13 25.19
N SER A 187 -8.79 -0.22 26.29
CA SER A 187 -7.85 -1.31 26.55
C SER A 187 -8.48 -2.72 26.62
N GLU A 188 -9.80 -2.81 26.80
CA GLU A 188 -10.55 -4.07 26.91
C GLU A 188 -11.21 -4.49 25.58
N GLY A 189 -11.05 -3.68 24.53
CA GLY A 189 -11.61 -3.96 23.21
C GLY A 189 -13.05 -3.48 23.02
N GLN A 190 -13.61 -2.71 23.95
CA GLN A 190 -14.95 -2.12 23.86
C GLN A 190 -14.90 -0.68 23.33
N PRO A 191 -15.95 -0.20 22.63
CA PRO A 191 -16.05 1.20 22.26
C PRO A 191 -16.16 2.10 23.49
N ILE A 192 -15.41 3.20 23.49
CA ILE A 192 -15.44 4.19 24.57
C ILE A 192 -16.77 4.95 24.54
N PHE A 193 -17.45 4.98 25.69
CA PHE A 193 -18.77 5.59 25.86
C PHE A 193 -18.79 6.59 27.01
N ILE A 194 -18.95 7.86 26.69
CA ILE A 194 -19.08 8.99 27.62
C ILE A 194 -20.51 9.53 27.51
N PRO A 195 -21.45 9.14 28.40
CA PRO A 195 -22.82 9.64 28.32
C PRO A 195 -22.85 11.16 28.44
N VAL A 196 -23.56 11.86 27.55
CA VAL A 196 -23.69 13.33 27.60
C VAL A 196 -24.57 13.80 28.77
N GLN A 197 -25.44 12.92 29.25
CA GLN A 197 -26.31 13.13 30.41
C GLN A 197 -26.25 11.90 31.30
N ARG A 198 -26.10 12.11 32.61
CA ARG A 198 -26.30 11.06 33.61
C ARG A 198 -27.38 11.45 34.59
N GLU A 199 -28.05 10.44 35.12
CA GLU A 199 -28.89 10.57 36.29
C GLU A 199 -28.11 10.09 37.51
N ASN A 200 -27.97 10.94 38.52
CA ASN A 200 -27.29 10.57 39.77
C ASN A 200 -28.10 9.56 40.57
N ALA A 201 -27.47 8.99 41.61
CA ALA A 201 -28.15 8.19 42.63
C ALA A 201 -29.36 8.89 43.30
N ASN A 202 -29.45 10.23 43.19
CA ASN A 202 -30.54 11.06 43.71
C ASN A 202 -31.62 11.43 42.67
N GLY A 203 -31.54 10.93 41.43
CA GLY A 203 -32.50 11.23 40.36
C GLY A 203 -32.30 12.59 39.66
N GLU A 204 -31.19 13.28 39.94
CA GLU A 204 -30.85 14.56 39.32
C GLU A 204 -30.13 14.35 37.99
N ARG A 205 -30.53 15.12 36.97
CA ARG A 205 -29.86 15.15 35.67
C ARG A 205 -28.59 15.98 35.77
N GLN A 206 -27.46 15.34 35.49
CA GLN A 206 -26.18 16.01 35.31
C GLN A 206 -25.76 15.97 33.85
N LEU A 207 -25.19 17.08 33.37
CA LEU A 207 -24.67 17.20 32.02
C LEU A 207 -23.15 17.12 32.04
N LEU A 208 -22.60 16.57 30.97
CA LEU A 208 -21.17 16.57 30.75
C LEU A 208 -20.66 18.02 30.63
N THR A 209 -19.80 18.43 31.56
CA THR A 209 -19.22 19.77 31.60
C THR A 209 -17.83 19.79 30.97
N ALA A 210 -17.02 18.76 31.20
CA ALA A 210 -15.68 18.64 30.64
C ALA A 210 -15.24 17.17 30.52
N VAL A 211 -14.39 16.89 29.54
CA VAL A 211 -13.68 15.60 29.41
C VAL A 211 -12.19 15.88 29.61
N ASN A 212 -11.58 15.19 30.57
CA ASN A 212 -10.15 15.27 30.82
C ASN A 212 -9.50 13.93 30.49
N ILE A 213 -8.40 13.96 29.74
CA ILE A 213 -7.68 12.76 29.32
C ILE A 213 -6.24 12.88 29.84
N SER A 214 -5.83 11.89 30.62
CA SER A 214 -4.48 11.85 31.20
C SER A 214 -3.45 11.37 30.18
N LEU A 215 -2.16 11.59 30.47
CA LEU A 215 -1.05 11.13 29.61
C LEU A 215 -1.04 9.61 29.33
N ARG A 216 -1.57 8.82 30.28
CA ARG A 216 -1.72 7.37 30.20
C ARG A 216 -2.94 6.92 29.37
N GLY A 217 -3.77 7.85 28.92
CA GLY A 217 -4.98 7.57 28.17
C GLY A 217 -6.24 7.36 29.02
N ASP A 218 -6.16 7.58 30.34
CA ASP A 218 -7.31 7.47 31.24
C ASP A 218 -8.27 8.65 31.01
N ILE A 219 -9.52 8.33 30.68
CA ILE A 219 -10.58 9.30 30.38
C ILE A 219 -11.42 9.52 31.63
N ARG A 220 -11.50 10.78 32.06
CA ARG A 220 -12.33 11.24 33.18
C ARG A 220 -13.35 12.25 32.67
N ALA A 221 -14.61 11.91 32.82
CA ALA A 221 -15.72 12.79 32.51
C ALA A 221 -16.16 13.54 33.78
N VAL A 222 -16.29 14.86 33.66
CA VAL A 222 -16.75 15.73 34.75
C VAL A 222 -18.19 16.12 34.48
N TYR A 223 -19.08 15.73 35.39
CA TYR A 223 -20.50 16.02 35.30
C TYR A 223 -20.88 17.15 36.26
N GLY A 224 -21.58 18.14 35.72
CA GLY A 224 -22.12 19.28 36.46
C GLY A 224 -23.64 19.18 36.55
N SER A 225 -24.20 19.61 37.68
CA SER A 225 -25.66 19.72 37.85
C SER A 225 -26.18 21.01 37.20
N GLU A 226 -27.33 20.93 36.52
CA GLU A 226 -27.98 22.06 35.83
C GLU A 226 -28.91 22.87 36.76
N VAL A 227 -29.08 22.49 38.02
CA VAL A 227 -30.13 23.10 38.87
C VAL A 227 -29.83 24.60 39.10
N PRO A 228 -30.69 25.54 38.63
CA PRO A 228 -30.40 26.98 38.57
C PRO A 228 -30.25 27.71 39.92
N ASN A 229 -30.30 27.01 41.05
CA ASN A 229 -30.42 27.60 42.38
C ASN A 229 -29.88 26.72 43.52
N THR A 230 -29.01 25.74 43.23
CA THR A 230 -28.32 25.00 44.29
C THR A 230 -26.87 24.73 43.86
N SER A 231 -26.01 25.71 44.12
CA SER A 231 -24.57 25.74 43.84
C SER A 231 -23.75 24.77 44.71
N THR A 232 -24.29 23.60 45.04
CA THR A 232 -23.68 22.65 46.00
C THR A 232 -23.88 21.19 45.63
N ALA A 233 -24.10 20.86 44.35
CA ALA A 233 -23.81 19.51 43.89
C ALA A 233 -22.31 19.46 43.55
N PRO A 234 -21.49 18.62 44.23
CA PRO A 234 -20.10 18.46 43.84
C PRO A 234 -20.03 17.93 42.41
N SER A 235 -19.13 18.50 41.60
CA SER A 235 -18.84 17.96 40.28
C SER A 235 -18.35 16.53 40.43
N GLU A 236 -19.09 15.58 39.87
CA GLU A 236 -18.74 14.17 39.95
C GLU A 236 -17.75 13.84 38.84
N ILE A 237 -16.60 13.30 39.21
CA ILE A 237 -15.59 12.82 38.29
C ILE A 237 -15.81 11.33 38.12
N VAL A 238 -16.26 10.91 36.94
CA VAL A 238 -16.44 9.50 36.63
C VAL A 238 -15.36 9.05 35.66
N GLU A 239 -14.69 7.96 36.02
CA GLU A 239 -13.74 7.27 35.17
C GLU A 239 -14.48 6.43 34.14
N VAL A 240 -14.18 6.67 32.86
CA VAL A 240 -14.87 6.01 31.73
C VAL A 240 -14.09 4.78 31.27
N GLY A 241 -12.77 4.91 31.20
CA GLY A 241 -11.86 3.86 30.74
C GLY A 241 -10.56 4.44 30.19
N THR A 242 -9.68 3.55 29.73
CA THR A 242 -8.35 3.89 29.20
C THR A 242 -8.28 3.61 27.71
N ILE A 243 -7.74 4.53 26.93
CA ILE A 243 -7.59 4.39 25.47
C ILE A 243 -6.58 3.29 25.13
N ALA A 244 -6.95 2.38 24.23
CA ALA A 244 -6.01 1.41 23.67
C ALA A 244 -5.13 2.03 22.59
N LEU A 245 -3.83 1.72 22.68
CA LEU A 245 -2.88 1.91 21.59
C LEU A 245 -2.48 0.55 21.00
N VAL A 246 -2.21 0.55 19.71
CA VAL A 246 -1.65 -0.63 19.03
C VAL A 246 -0.28 -0.33 18.43
N ARG A 247 0.61 -1.30 18.48
CA ARG A 247 1.86 -1.29 17.72
C ARG A 247 1.95 -2.53 16.83
N PHE A 248 2.80 -2.44 15.83
CA PHE A 248 3.11 -3.54 14.91
C PHE A 248 4.61 -3.72 14.84
N ASN A 249 5.04 -4.97 14.70
CA ASN A 249 6.45 -5.29 14.46
C ASN A 249 6.94 -4.68 13.14
N ASN A 250 6.07 -4.65 12.12
CA ASN A 250 6.36 -4.03 10.84
C ASN A 250 5.23 -3.09 10.39
N VAL A 251 5.35 -1.82 10.76
CA VAL A 251 4.37 -0.79 10.41
C VAL A 251 4.31 -0.52 8.89
N ALA A 252 5.43 -0.71 8.17
CA ALA A 252 5.46 -0.54 6.72
C ALA A 252 4.67 -1.63 5.96
N GLY A 253 4.37 -2.76 6.62
CA GLY A 253 3.52 -3.81 6.07
C GLY A 253 2.03 -3.48 6.10
N LEU A 254 1.62 -2.41 6.77
CA LEU A 254 0.21 -2.03 6.87
C LEU A 254 -0.35 -1.50 5.54
N LYS A 255 -1.54 -1.97 5.19
CA LYS A 255 -2.26 -1.51 4.01
C LYS A 255 -3.06 -0.26 4.39
N ALA A 256 -2.85 0.83 3.65
CA ALA A 256 -3.70 2.02 3.80
C ALA A 256 -5.02 1.80 3.07
N ILE A 257 -6.13 2.18 3.72
CA ILE A 257 -7.49 2.10 3.14
C ILE A 257 -8.06 3.47 2.74
N GLY A 258 -7.30 4.55 2.94
CA GLY A 258 -7.72 5.94 2.75
C GLY A 258 -7.76 6.69 4.08
N SER A 259 -8.02 8.00 4.08
CA SER A 259 -8.39 8.74 5.31
C SER A 259 -7.40 8.68 6.49
N GLY A 260 -6.12 8.40 6.25
CA GLY A 260 -5.13 8.18 7.33
C GLY A 260 -5.29 6.85 8.08
N GLN A 261 -6.08 5.93 7.52
CA GLN A 261 -6.46 4.66 8.12
C GLN A 261 -5.69 3.47 7.54
N PHE A 262 -5.44 2.49 8.40
CA PHE A 262 -4.64 1.32 8.13
C PHE A 262 -5.33 0.03 8.56
N VAL A 263 -5.10 -1.03 7.79
CA VAL A 263 -5.54 -2.40 8.08
C VAL A 263 -4.32 -3.31 8.13
N THR A 264 -4.40 -4.34 8.98
CA THR A 264 -3.37 -5.37 9.09
C THR A 264 -3.20 -6.14 7.79
N THR A 265 -1.99 -6.65 7.59
CA THR A 265 -1.68 -7.61 6.53
C THR A 265 -0.81 -8.73 7.10
N GLU A 266 -0.60 -9.80 6.35
CA GLU A 266 0.37 -10.84 6.72
C GLU A 266 1.78 -10.26 6.93
N LYS A 267 2.14 -9.19 6.20
CA LYS A 267 3.47 -8.55 6.31
C LYS A 267 3.62 -7.65 7.53
N SER A 268 2.52 -7.14 8.11
CA SER A 268 2.59 -6.30 9.33
C SER A 268 2.84 -7.13 10.59
N GLY A 269 2.46 -8.41 10.55
CA GLY A 269 2.35 -9.25 11.75
C GLY A 269 1.08 -8.94 12.54
N LEU A 270 0.97 -9.58 13.70
CA LEU A 270 -0.17 -9.42 14.61
C LEU A 270 -0.14 -8.04 15.30
N PRO A 271 -1.32 -7.44 15.58
CA PRO A 271 -1.43 -6.23 16.38
C PRO A 271 -1.08 -6.52 17.84
N ASN A 272 -0.17 -5.73 18.42
CA ASN A 272 0.12 -5.76 19.86
C ASN A 272 -0.58 -4.57 20.50
N PHE A 273 -1.60 -4.86 21.31
CA PHE A 273 -2.36 -3.86 22.06
C PHE A 273 -1.65 -3.52 23.38
N GLY A 274 -1.85 -2.31 23.87
CA GLY A 274 -1.48 -1.90 25.22
C GLY A 274 -1.92 -0.48 25.51
N THR A 275 -1.51 0.02 26.67
CA THR A 275 -1.86 1.36 27.16
C THR A 275 -0.72 2.35 26.92
N ALA A 276 -1.02 3.65 27.01
CA ALA A 276 -0.01 4.68 26.81
C ALA A 276 0.98 4.73 27.99
N GLY A 277 2.26 4.89 27.67
CA GLY A 277 3.35 4.93 28.66
C GLY A 277 3.82 3.57 29.19
N GLU A 278 3.18 2.46 28.84
CA GLU A 278 3.62 1.10 29.21
C GLU A 278 4.37 0.38 28.08
N GLU A 279 5.28 -0.52 28.43
CA GLU A 279 6.00 -1.42 27.50
C GLU A 279 6.66 -0.76 26.25
N ASN A 280 7.02 0.53 26.27
CA ASN A 280 7.47 1.34 25.11
C ASN A 280 6.37 1.83 24.15
N PHE A 281 5.11 1.90 24.59
CA PHE A 281 4.12 2.76 23.97
C PHE A 281 4.45 4.23 24.27
N GLY A 282 4.06 5.11 23.36
CA GLY A 282 4.11 6.55 23.55
C GLY A 282 3.04 7.04 24.52
N ASP A 283 3.18 8.29 24.93
CA ASP A 283 2.20 8.98 25.78
C ASP A 283 1.12 9.62 24.92
N ILE A 284 -0.11 9.75 25.44
CA ILE A 284 -1.20 10.48 24.78
C ILE A 284 -1.20 11.92 25.28
N GLN A 285 -1.12 12.88 24.37
CA GLN A 285 -1.30 14.30 24.67
C GLN A 285 -2.67 14.75 24.19
N SER A 286 -3.53 15.11 25.15
CA SER A 286 -4.82 15.74 24.90
C SER A 286 -4.64 17.21 24.52
N GLY A 287 -5.54 17.74 23.69
CA GLY A 287 -5.45 19.09 23.15
C GLY A 287 -4.39 19.25 22.08
N ASN A 288 -3.92 18.15 21.48
CA ASN A 288 -2.88 18.16 20.46
C ASN A 288 -3.27 17.26 19.29
N LEU A 289 -2.93 17.67 18.06
CA LEU A 289 -3.02 16.83 16.86
C LEU A 289 -1.62 16.59 16.28
N GLU A 290 -1.36 15.36 15.85
CA GLU A 290 -0.16 15.05 15.08
C GLU A 290 -0.33 15.56 13.64
N MET A 291 0.56 16.44 13.18
CA MET A 291 0.61 16.91 11.80
C MET A 291 1.34 15.92 10.90
N SER A 292 1.25 16.13 9.58
CA SER A 292 2.05 15.35 8.63
C SER A 292 3.55 15.52 8.89
N ASN A 293 4.34 14.48 8.63
CA ASN A 293 5.81 14.54 8.69
C ASN A 293 6.44 15.06 7.39
N ILE A 294 5.70 15.88 6.63
CA ILE A 294 6.13 16.39 5.32
C ILE A 294 6.77 17.77 5.47
N ASN A 295 8.00 17.89 4.97
CA ASN A 295 8.60 19.20 4.71
C ASN A 295 8.25 19.64 3.28
N MET A 296 7.39 20.65 3.17
CA MET A 296 6.90 21.14 1.88
C MET A 296 8.03 21.68 0.99
N THR A 297 9.03 22.35 1.55
CA THR A 297 10.17 22.88 0.79
C THR A 297 10.98 21.73 0.16
N ASP A 298 11.23 20.67 0.91
CA ASP A 298 11.94 19.49 0.40
C ASP A 298 11.13 18.74 -0.66
N GLU A 299 9.80 18.67 -0.50
CA GLU A 299 8.96 18.02 -1.51
C GLU A 299 8.83 18.86 -2.78
N LEU A 300 8.76 20.19 -2.69
CA LEU A 300 8.74 21.07 -3.87
C LEU A 300 10.04 20.99 -4.65
N THR A 301 11.19 20.92 -3.97
CA THR A 301 12.49 20.74 -4.65
C THR A 301 12.58 19.37 -5.33
N LYS A 302 12.12 18.29 -4.68
CA LYS A 302 12.02 16.97 -5.32
C LYS A 302 11.04 16.94 -6.49
N MET A 303 9.92 17.66 -6.40
CA MET A 303 8.97 17.78 -7.50
C MET A 303 9.65 18.44 -8.71
N MET A 304 10.37 19.54 -8.50
CA MET A 304 11.11 20.21 -9.57
C MET A 304 12.15 19.28 -10.20
N GLN A 305 12.89 18.52 -9.39
CA GLN A 305 13.85 17.52 -9.91
C GLN A 305 13.15 16.43 -10.72
N ALA A 306 12.03 15.89 -10.23
CA ALA A 306 11.24 14.89 -10.94
C ALA A 306 10.66 15.44 -12.26
N GLN A 307 10.18 16.68 -12.26
CA GLN A 307 9.68 17.38 -13.46
C GLN A 307 10.79 17.61 -14.49
N GLN A 308 11.99 18.01 -14.06
CA GLN A 308 13.16 18.15 -14.92
C GLN A 308 13.55 16.80 -15.54
N ALA A 309 13.61 15.74 -14.74
CA ALA A 309 13.92 14.39 -15.19
C ALA A 309 12.88 13.83 -16.19
N TYR A 310 11.59 14.05 -15.92
CA TYR A 310 10.50 13.69 -16.83
C TYR A 310 10.60 14.45 -18.17
N SER A 311 10.85 15.76 -18.11
CA SER A 311 10.99 16.60 -19.30
C SER A 311 12.22 16.22 -20.13
N ALA A 312 13.34 15.91 -19.49
CA ALA A 312 14.55 15.43 -20.15
C ALA A 312 14.32 14.07 -20.84
N SER A 313 13.72 13.11 -20.12
CA SER A 313 13.42 11.77 -20.66
C SER A 313 12.42 11.83 -21.82
N SER A 314 11.44 12.73 -21.75
CA SER A 314 10.48 12.95 -22.84
C SER A 314 11.15 13.51 -24.10
N ARG A 315 12.08 14.46 -23.95
CA ARG A 315 12.86 14.99 -25.09
C ARG A 315 13.76 13.92 -25.71
N LEU A 316 14.38 13.07 -24.90
CA LEU A 316 15.19 11.94 -25.39
C LEU A 316 14.33 10.93 -26.15
N LEU A 317 13.13 10.62 -25.64
CA LEU A 317 12.18 9.75 -26.33
C LEU A 317 11.77 10.33 -27.68
N GLN A 318 11.48 11.63 -27.73
CA GLN A 318 11.13 12.32 -28.98
C GLN A 318 12.28 12.23 -30.00
N ALA A 319 13.52 12.52 -29.58
CA ALA A 319 14.69 12.40 -30.44
C ALA A 319 14.91 10.96 -30.93
N ALA A 320 14.71 9.96 -30.07
CA ALA A 320 14.81 8.55 -30.43
C ALA A 320 13.74 8.14 -31.45
N VAL A 321 12.49 8.59 -31.28
CA VAL A 321 11.39 8.36 -32.21
C VAL A 321 11.67 9.05 -33.55
N ASP A 322 12.16 10.29 -33.55
CA ASP A 322 12.46 11.03 -34.77
C ASP A 322 13.62 10.40 -35.55
N MET A 323 14.67 9.92 -34.86
CA MET A 323 15.73 9.11 -35.47
C MET A 323 15.16 7.80 -36.05
N SER A 324 14.27 7.12 -35.33
CA SER A 324 13.64 5.89 -35.81
C SER A 324 12.81 6.14 -37.07
N LYS A 325 12.02 7.22 -37.10
CA LYS A 325 11.23 7.63 -38.28
C LYS A 325 12.10 7.85 -39.50
N ARG A 326 13.21 8.60 -39.37
CA ARG A 326 14.20 8.84 -40.45
C ARG A 326 14.93 7.58 -40.94
N LEU A 327 14.83 6.47 -40.21
CA LEU A 327 15.47 5.21 -40.57
C LEU A 327 14.49 4.18 -41.13
N ILE A 328 13.17 4.42 -41.02
CA ILE A 328 12.10 3.57 -41.54
C ILE A 328 11.46 4.20 -42.78
N GLY A 329 11.53 5.52 -42.92
CA GLY A 329 11.19 6.28 -44.13
C GLY A 329 12.44 6.88 -44.75
#